data_AF-A0A2G5EP05-F1
#
_entry.id   AF-A0A2G5EP05-F1
#
_cell.length_a   1.000
_cell.length_b   1.000
_cell.length_c   1.000
_cell.angle_alpha   90.00
_cell.angle_beta   90.00
_cell.angle_gamma   90.00
#
_symmetry.space_group_name_H-M   'P 1'
#
loop_
_entity.id
_entity.type
_entity.pdbx_description
1 polymer ?
#
loop_
_entity_poly.entity_id
_entity_poly.type
_entity_poly.pdbx_seq_one_letter_code
_entity_poly.pdbx_strand_id
1 'polypeptide(L)'
;MDSSDGNTTVDWIDRVKSGGAVPLLDPENCPNGWASPPGDKFMVRGSEYISSKVKIPGGEYLLKPLGFDWVKSTTKLVDVLSNPNSRVRKALDDEFPVGDKPFIWAFNLQLPSKENFNAVAYFVASQRIS
;
A
#
# COMPACT_ATOMS: atom_id res chain seq x y z
N MET A 1 -19.97 12.65 25.64
CA MET A 1 -20.44 12.33 24.28
C MET A 1 -19.18 12.10 23.49
N ASP A 2 -18.80 10.84 23.38
CA ASP A 2 -17.51 10.39 22.87
C ASP A 2 -17.80 9.19 21.96
N SER A 3 -16.94 8.98 20.96
CA SER A 3 -16.93 7.90 19.95
C SER A 3 -17.63 8.19 18.61
N SER A 4 -16.93 8.92 17.72
CA SER A 4 -17.17 8.81 16.25
C SER A 4 -15.90 8.81 15.39
N ASP A 5 -14.70 8.83 15.95
CA ASP A 5 -13.44 8.97 15.18
C ASP A 5 -12.87 7.64 14.65
N GLY A 6 -13.49 6.51 14.99
CA GLY A 6 -13.02 5.18 14.57
C GLY A 6 -13.53 4.69 13.22
N ASN A 7 -14.56 5.32 12.63
CA ASN A 7 -15.26 4.76 11.46
C ASN A 7 -14.75 5.31 10.13
N THR A 8 -14.36 6.59 10.07
CA THR A 8 -13.97 7.29 8.83
C THR A 8 -12.60 6.87 8.29
N THR A 9 -11.64 6.55 9.18
CA THR A 9 -10.28 6.17 8.76
C THR A 9 -10.22 4.82 8.03
N VAL A 10 -11.17 3.93 8.31
CA VAL A 10 -11.30 2.63 7.62
C VAL A 10 -11.97 2.82 6.26
N ASP A 11 -12.97 3.70 6.18
CA ASP A 11 -13.79 3.87 4.98
C ASP A 11 -12.99 4.25 3.74
N TRP A 12 -12.07 5.21 3.82
CA TRP A 12 -11.29 5.64 2.64
C TRP A 12 -10.28 4.59 2.19
N ILE A 13 -9.67 3.85 3.13
CA ILE A 13 -8.74 2.78 2.82
C ILE A 13 -9.46 1.68 2.04
N ASP A 14 -10.67 1.32 2.47
CA ASP A 14 -11.46 0.29 1.80
C ASP A 14 -11.99 0.75 0.44
N ARG A 15 -12.36 2.02 0.29
CA ARG A 15 -12.65 2.65 -1.01
C ARG A 15 -11.45 2.56 -1.95
N VAL A 16 -10.25 2.88 -1.46
CA VAL A 16 -9.04 2.78 -2.27
C VAL A 16 -8.79 1.33 -2.65
N LYS A 17 -8.79 0.39 -1.71
CA LYS A 17 -8.51 -1.04 -1.97
C LYS A 17 -9.47 -1.63 -3.02
N SER A 18 -10.76 -1.33 -2.92
CA SER A 18 -11.81 -1.86 -3.81
C SER A 18 -11.90 -1.17 -5.16
N GLY A 19 -11.44 0.09 -5.29
CA GLY A 19 -11.55 0.89 -6.52
C GLY A 19 -10.51 0.60 -7.61
N GLY A 20 -9.73 -0.48 -7.49
CA GLY A 20 -8.60 -0.80 -8.37
C GLY A 20 -8.96 -1.77 -9.49
N ALA A 21 -8.21 -1.70 -10.59
CA ALA A 21 -8.36 -2.68 -11.68
C ALA A 21 -7.91 -4.09 -11.29
N VAL A 22 -7.02 -4.22 -10.30
CA VAL A 22 -6.58 -5.50 -9.75
C VAL A 22 -7.25 -5.69 -8.38
N PRO A 23 -8.08 -6.75 -8.19
CA PRO A 23 -8.86 -6.91 -6.97
C PRO A 23 -8.00 -7.36 -5.79
N LEU A 24 -8.33 -6.87 -4.59
CA LEU A 24 -7.81 -7.41 -3.34
C LEU A 24 -8.52 -8.75 -3.05
N LEU A 25 -7.74 -9.82 -2.88
CA LEU A 25 -8.25 -11.18 -2.62
C LEU A 25 -7.62 -11.78 -1.37
N ASP A 26 -8.13 -12.96 -0.98
CA ASP A 26 -7.55 -13.76 0.10
C ASP A 26 -6.16 -14.28 -0.30
N PRO A 27 -5.13 -14.20 0.57
CA PRO A 27 -3.78 -14.66 0.25
C PRO A 27 -3.68 -16.13 -0.19
N GLU A 28 -4.54 -17.01 0.31
CA GLU A 28 -4.56 -18.43 -0.01
C GLU A 28 -5.40 -18.73 -1.28
N ASN A 29 -6.14 -17.74 -1.79
CA ASN A 29 -6.92 -17.83 -3.02
C ASN A 29 -6.90 -16.50 -3.81
N CYS A 30 -5.75 -16.18 -4.41
CA CYS A 30 -5.50 -14.90 -5.08
C CYS A 30 -5.23 -15.01 -6.60
N PRO A 31 -6.12 -15.63 -7.41
CA PRO A 31 -5.94 -15.67 -8.87
C PRO A 31 -6.17 -14.28 -9.49
N ASN A 32 -5.21 -13.77 -10.27
CA ASN A 32 -5.28 -12.48 -10.97
C ASN A 32 -5.58 -11.25 -10.07
N GLY A 33 -5.40 -11.40 -8.75
CA GLY A 33 -5.58 -10.35 -7.77
C GLY A 33 -4.26 -9.96 -7.11
N TRP A 34 -4.38 -9.16 -6.06
CA TRP A 34 -3.30 -8.89 -5.14
C TRP A 34 -3.75 -9.19 -3.71
N ALA A 35 -2.79 -9.58 -2.87
CA ALA A 35 -3.00 -9.82 -1.46
C ALA A 35 -1.69 -9.49 -0.72
N SER A 36 -1.77 -9.25 0.57
CA SER A 36 -0.59 -9.20 1.43
C SER A 36 -0.55 -10.49 2.25
N PRO A 37 0.57 -11.22 2.26
CA PRO A 37 0.73 -12.31 3.21
C PRO A 37 0.67 -11.77 4.66
N PRO A 38 0.52 -12.65 5.66
CA PRO A 38 0.77 -12.31 7.06
C PRO A 38 2.26 -11.99 7.31
N GLY A 39 2.54 -11.03 8.21
CA GLY A 39 3.91 -10.55 8.44
C GLY A 39 4.81 -11.48 9.23
N ASP A 40 4.21 -12.36 10.02
CA ASP A 40 4.87 -13.47 10.71
C ASP A 40 5.42 -14.54 9.76
N LYS A 41 4.91 -14.64 8.51
CA LYS A 41 5.50 -15.53 7.49
C LYS A 41 6.92 -15.13 7.09
N PHE A 42 7.33 -13.89 7.35
CA PHE A 42 8.69 -13.43 7.04
C PHE A 42 9.61 -13.53 8.27
N MET A 43 10.62 -14.39 8.16
CA MET A 43 11.63 -14.56 9.21
C MET A 43 12.74 -13.51 9.09
N VAL A 44 12.86 -12.63 10.08
CA VAL A 44 13.80 -11.50 10.12
C VAL A 44 14.88 -11.66 11.19
N ARG A 45 15.95 -10.87 11.08
CA ARG A 45 17.01 -10.81 12.10
C ARG A 45 16.53 -9.90 13.23
N GLY A 46 16.12 -10.50 14.35
CA GLY A 46 15.76 -9.77 15.56
C GLY A 46 16.98 -9.15 16.27
N SER A 47 16.72 -8.42 17.35
CA SER A 47 17.75 -7.77 18.19
C SER A 47 18.83 -8.76 18.68
N GLU A 48 18.45 -10.00 18.98
CA GLU A 48 19.34 -11.04 19.48
C GLU A 48 19.97 -11.91 18.38
N TYR A 49 19.79 -11.58 17.10
CA TYR A 49 20.27 -12.42 15.99
C TYR A 49 21.79 -12.59 16.02
N ILE A 50 22.55 -11.58 16.47
CA ILE A 50 24.02 -11.64 16.45
C ILE A 50 24.54 -12.77 17.34
N SER A 51 23.95 -12.97 18.52
CA SER A 51 24.30 -14.03 19.48
C SER A 51 23.61 -15.35 19.17
N SER A 52 22.29 -15.33 18.92
CA SER A 52 21.49 -16.55 18.73
C SER A 52 21.63 -17.17 17.34
N LYS A 53 21.92 -16.37 16.30
CA LYS A 53 21.79 -16.72 14.88
C LYS A 53 20.40 -17.23 14.47
N VAL A 54 19.39 -17.04 15.31
CA VAL A 54 18.00 -17.46 15.08
C VAL A 54 17.20 -16.29 14.54
N LYS A 55 16.48 -16.52 13.44
CA LYS A 55 15.51 -15.54 12.92
C LYS A 55 14.19 -15.65 13.68
N ILE A 56 13.51 -14.52 13.81
CA ILE A 56 12.19 -14.43 14.45
C ILE A 56 11.13 -14.01 13.42
N PRO A 57 9.83 -14.30 13.64
CA PRO A 57 8.76 -13.76 12.82
C PRO A 57 8.80 -12.23 12.79
N GLY A 58 8.55 -11.63 11.62
CA GLY A 58 8.62 -10.18 11.41
C GLY A 58 7.52 -9.39 12.13
N GLY A 59 6.38 -10.03 12.41
CA GLY A 59 5.24 -9.40 13.06
C GLY A 59 4.49 -8.43 12.14
N GLU A 60 3.78 -7.48 12.72
CA GLU A 60 2.93 -6.54 11.98
C GLU A 60 3.73 -5.58 11.10
N TYR A 61 3.28 -5.39 9.86
CA TYR A 61 3.89 -4.42 8.95
C TYR A 61 3.68 -2.97 9.42
N LEU A 62 4.76 -2.18 9.36
CA LEU A 62 4.72 -0.73 9.59
C LEU A 62 3.85 -0.01 8.55
N LEU A 63 4.04 -0.36 7.27
CA LEU A 63 3.22 0.16 6.17
C LEU A 63 2.18 -0.89 5.79
N LYS A 64 0.90 -0.52 5.85
CA LYS A 64 -0.20 -1.38 5.46
C LYS A 64 -0.46 -1.25 3.96
N PRO A 65 -0.82 -2.34 3.27
CA PRO A 65 -1.10 -2.27 1.85
C PRO A 65 -2.39 -1.47 1.59
N LEU A 66 -2.31 -0.58 0.61
CA LEU A 66 -3.38 0.36 0.26
C LEU A 66 -3.99 0.06 -1.12
N GLY A 67 -3.20 -0.42 -2.07
CA GLY A 67 -3.70 -0.77 -3.39
C GLY A 67 -2.63 -1.35 -4.31
N PHE A 68 -3.08 -1.91 -5.42
CA PHE A 68 -2.24 -2.36 -6.51
C PHE A 68 -2.84 -1.98 -7.87
N ASP A 69 -2.07 -1.34 -8.73
CA ASP A 69 -2.48 -0.96 -10.09
C ASP A 69 -1.60 -1.61 -11.16
N TRP A 70 -2.23 -2.00 -12.26
CA TRP A 70 -1.57 -2.36 -13.51
C TRP A 70 -1.81 -1.26 -14.53
N VAL A 71 -0.79 -0.44 -14.80
CA VAL A 71 -0.90 0.77 -15.63
C VAL A 71 -0.07 0.66 -16.89
N LYS A 72 -0.70 0.94 -18.03
CA LYS A 72 -0.03 1.07 -19.33
C LYS A 72 0.18 2.55 -19.65
N SER A 73 1.39 2.92 -20.06
CA SER A 73 1.72 4.31 -20.41
C SER A 73 2.61 4.40 -21.66
N THR A 74 2.40 5.42 -22.48
CA THR A 74 3.24 5.69 -23.67
C THR A 74 4.59 6.33 -23.30
N THR A 75 4.67 6.94 -22.11
CA THR A 75 5.87 7.59 -21.58
C THR A 75 6.29 6.94 -20.25
N LYS A 76 7.51 7.24 -19.79
CA LYS A 76 7.98 6.78 -18.47
C LYS A 76 7.08 7.38 -17.39
N LEU A 77 6.57 6.53 -16.50
CA LEU A 77 5.74 6.99 -15.39
C LEU A 77 6.64 7.37 -14.22
N VAL A 78 6.92 8.65 -14.11
CA VAL A 78 7.65 9.24 -12.97
C VAL A 78 6.61 9.83 -12.02
N ASP A 79 6.83 9.65 -10.72
CA ASP A 79 6.03 10.24 -9.65
C ASP A 79 4.52 9.90 -9.74
N VAL A 80 4.20 8.62 -9.53
CA VAL A 80 2.84 8.06 -9.66
C VAL A 80 1.82 8.79 -8.76
N LEU A 81 2.26 9.29 -7.61
CA LEU A 81 1.38 9.92 -6.60
C LEU A 81 1.06 11.39 -6.93
N SER A 82 1.84 12.04 -7.79
CA SER A 82 1.55 13.41 -8.25
C SER A 82 0.50 13.46 -9.36
N ASN A 83 0.10 12.33 -9.93
CA ASN A 83 -0.95 12.31 -10.95
C ASN A 83 -2.32 12.60 -10.30
N PRO A 84 -3.02 13.70 -10.69
CA PRO A 84 -4.33 14.04 -10.13
C PRO A 84 -5.42 13.02 -10.45
N ASN A 85 -5.20 12.17 -11.46
CA ASN A 85 -6.11 11.06 -11.78
C ASN A 85 -5.84 9.79 -10.98
N SER A 86 -4.77 9.73 -10.17
CA SER A 86 -4.51 8.59 -9.28
C SER A 86 -5.64 8.44 -8.27
N ARG A 87 -6.18 7.22 -8.16
CA ARG A 87 -7.24 6.91 -7.18
C ARG A 87 -6.79 7.18 -5.75
N VAL A 88 -5.52 6.90 -5.45
CA VAL A 88 -4.93 7.15 -4.12
C VAL A 88 -4.90 8.64 -3.86
N ARG A 89 -4.48 9.44 -4.84
CA ARG A 89 -4.44 10.90 -4.70
C ARG A 89 -5.82 11.49 -4.47
N LYS A 90 -6.82 11.07 -5.27
CA LYS A 90 -8.21 11.52 -5.11
C LYS A 90 -8.76 11.18 -3.73
N ALA A 91 -8.59 9.94 -3.27
CA ALA A 91 -9.06 9.53 -1.95
C ALA A 91 -8.39 10.33 -0.82
N LEU A 92 -7.10 10.66 -0.94
CA LEU A 92 -6.40 11.51 0.03
C LEU A 92 -6.93 12.95 0.02
N ASP A 93 -7.19 13.52 -1.16
CA ASP A 93 -7.68 14.89 -1.28
C ASP A 93 -9.14 15.01 -0.80
N ASP A 94 -9.95 13.96 -0.99
CA ASP A 94 -11.34 13.89 -0.50
C ASP A 94 -11.41 13.69 1.02
N GLU A 95 -10.57 12.81 1.58
CA GLU A 95 -10.59 12.48 3.02
C GLU A 95 -9.82 13.50 3.87
N PHE A 96 -8.73 14.05 3.32
CA PHE A 96 -7.85 15.01 4.00
C PHE A 96 -7.76 16.33 3.21
N PRO A 97 -8.88 17.07 3.04
CA PRO A 97 -8.91 18.32 2.28
C PRO A 97 -8.14 19.44 2.99
N VAL A 98 -8.07 19.39 4.32
CA VAL A 98 -7.35 20.33 5.18
C VAL A 98 -6.64 19.54 6.27
N GLY A 99 -5.35 19.82 6.51
CA GLY A 99 -4.57 19.20 7.58
C GLY A 99 -3.51 18.22 7.08
N ASP A 100 -3.04 17.37 7.99
CA ASP A 100 -1.93 16.45 7.76
C ASP A 100 -2.39 15.19 7.02
N LYS A 101 -1.75 14.91 5.88
CA LYS A 101 -1.98 13.70 5.10
C LYS A 101 -1.16 12.54 5.64
N PRO A 102 -1.67 11.29 5.60
CA PRO A 102 -0.88 10.13 5.98
C PRO A 102 0.33 9.96 5.05
N PHE A 103 1.40 9.36 5.56
CA PHE A 103 2.54 9.01 4.74
C PHE A 103 2.17 7.85 3.80
N ILE A 104 2.23 8.12 2.50
CA ILE A 104 2.02 7.13 1.44
C ILE A 104 3.33 6.82 0.77
N TRP A 105 3.60 5.53 0.59
CA TRP A 105 4.71 5.04 -0.21
C TRP A 105 4.19 4.25 -1.40
N ALA A 106 4.69 4.56 -2.59
CA ALA A 106 4.37 3.84 -3.81
C ALA A 106 5.64 3.18 -4.36
N PHE A 107 5.58 1.88 -4.57
CA PHE A 107 6.60 1.10 -5.25
C PHE A 107 6.14 0.82 -6.68
N ASN A 108 6.86 1.37 -7.67
CA ASN A 108 6.56 1.15 -9.09
C ASN A 108 7.61 0.22 -9.72
N LEU A 109 7.19 -0.99 -10.11
CA LEU A 109 7.97 -1.84 -11.00
C LEU A 109 7.60 -1.51 -12.45
N GLN A 110 8.49 -0.78 -13.12
CA GLN A 110 8.31 -0.39 -14.50
C GLN A 110 9.11 -1.27 -15.45
N LEU A 111 8.44 -1.82 -16.48
CA LEU A 111 9.04 -2.54 -17.60
C LEU A 111 9.04 -1.65 -18.84
N PRO A 112 10.21 -1.17 -19.29
CA PRO A 112 10.32 -0.36 -20.49
C PRO A 112 10.02 -1.18 -21.75
N SER A 113 9.10 -0.70 -22.60
CA SER A 113 8.83 -1.29 -23.92
C SER A 113 8.31 -0.22 -24.89
N LYS A 114 7.79 -0.60 -26.07
CA LYS A 114 7.08 0.35 -26.97
C LYS A 114 5.96 1.08 -26.23
N GLU A 115 5.29 0.37 -25.33
CA GLU A 115 4.39 0.93 -24.32
C GLU A 115 4.88 0.45 -22.94
N ASN A 116 5.08 1.35 -22.00
CA ASN A 116 5.56 0.98 -20.68
C ASN A 116 4.44 0.31 -19.88
N PHE A 117 4.81 -0.75 -19.18
CA PHE A 117 3.93 -1.41 -18.20
C PHE A 117 4.45 -1.12 -16.81
N ASN A 118 3.56 -0.74 -15.90
CA ASN A 118 3.85 -0.36 -14.53
C ASN A 118 2.98 -1.20 -13.60
N ALA A 119 3.62 -1.96 -12.73
CA ALA A 119 2.97 -2.60 -11.60
C ALA A 119 3.26 -1.74 -10.36
N VAL A 120 2.23 -1.05 -9.87
CA VAL A 120 2.37 -0.09 -8.76
C VAL A 120 1.69 -0.65 -7.52
N ALA A 121 2.47 -0.84 -6.46
CA ALA A 121 1.96 -1.18 -5.13
C ALA A 121 2.00 0.06 -4.22
N TYR A 122 0.90 0.33 -3.55
CA TYR A 122 0.74 1.47 -2.64
C TYR A 122 0.63 0.99 -1.20
N PHE A 123 1.26 1.73 -0.29
CA PHE A 123 1.24 1.45 1.14
C PHE A 123 1.00 2.73 1.93
N VAL A 124 0.35 2.60 3.08
CA VAL A 124 0.03 3.68 4.00
C VAL A 124 0.60 3.39 5.38
N ALA A 125 1.21 4.39 6.03
CA ALA A 125 1.59 4.30 7.43
C ALA A 125 0.34 4.44 8.31
N SER A 126 0.06 3.47 9.18
CA SER A 126 -1.08 3.52 10.10
C SER A 126 -0.90 4.53 11.24
N GLN A 127 0.34 4.98 11.47
CA GLN A 127 0.72 5.96 12.47
C GLN A 127 1.75 6.91 11.88
N ARG A 128 1.93 8.08 12.49
CA ARG A 128 3.04 8.98 12.14
C ARG A 128 4.36 8.25 12.31
N ILE A 129 5.18 8.26 11.26
CA ILE A 129 6.56 7.80 11.32
C ILE A 129 7.37 8.99 11.85
N SER A 130 7.76 8.93 13.12
CA SER A 130 8.58 9.95 13.80
C SER A 130 10.06 9.66 13.68
#